data_AF-A0A7C4PU31-F1
#
_entry.id   AF-A0A7C4PU31-F1
#
_cell.length_a   1.000
_cell.length_b   1.000
_cell.length_c   1.000
_cell.angle_alpha   90.00
_cell.angle_beta   90.00
_cell.angle_gamma   90.00
#
_symmetry.space_group_name_H-M   'P 1'
#
loop_
_entity.id
_entity.type
_entity.pdbx_description
1 polymer ?
#
loop_
_entity_poly.entity_id
_entity_poly.type
_entity_poly.pdbx_seq_one_letter_code
_entity_poly.pdbx_strand_id
1 'polypeptide(L)'
;MKAPGAGRILIVLLLAAPGCVSVQERVRRDLEWSERAFRSGEVFSAYRRLSVISEVDPSQAHQVEELRRKVTEAAEFLIEQWVGRAAAACARKDLVLARNYLGDLIAELPPADPLKSRIAKQYSQVDQMMREVRARIDASVAEGRRAFLAGEYSRARDSLTRGVEEARAHHLPVDLAVERLAEEARRRAPRAAEIPAEDLAAGGEAAGAEAPAPSRESSKERVPVRRPHRPESSSRSQSASPPAEKATDPEEPVLARARERLEKNDLVGAVGLLREILRRAPDHAAALQMLRSLDAQRRRLVEELGRQAAEFFSREDLEHAAPLYRDILVLDPGNLRAKEGLQMYQKFLELKQKQR
;
A
#
# COMPACT_ATOMS: atom_id res chain seq x y z
N MET A 1 47.27 -41.92 41.85
CA MET A 1 47.91 -41.68 40.54
C MET A 1 46.83 -41.84 39.47
N LYS A 2 46.33 -40.73 38.89
CA LYS A 2 45.26 -40.68 37.88
C LYS A 2 45.90 -40.36 36.53
N ALA A 3 45.63 -41.19 35.52
CA ALA A 3 46.15 -41.02 34.17
C ALA A 3 45.45 -39.86 33.42
N PRO A 4 46.18 -39.09 32.58
CA PRO A 4 45.59 -38.05 31.75
C PRO A 4 44.80 -38.68 30.59
N GLY A 5 43.53 -38.29 30.47
CA GLY A 5 42.65 -38.71 29.37
C GLY A 5 43.10 -38.08 28.05
N ALA A 6 43.47 -38.93 27.09
CA ALA A 6 43.79 -38.53 25.73
C ALA A 6 42.52 -38.00 25.03
N GLY A 7 42.41 -36.68 24.91
CA GLY A 7 41.39 -36.03 24.10
C GLY A 7 41.62 -36.36 22.63
N ARG A 8 40.71 -37.15 22.04
CA ARG A 8 40.64 -37.37 20.60
C ARG A 8 40.31 -36.04 19.91
N ILE A 9 41.32 -35.40 19.33
CA ILE A 9 41.15 -34.30 18.39
C ILE A 9 40.53 -34.91 17.13
N LEU A 10 39.21 -34.77 16.99
CA LEU A 10 38.49 -35.12 15.77
C LEU A 10 38.85 -34.06 14.72
N ILE A 11 39.92 -34.31 13.96
CA ILE A 11 40.24 -33.52 12.77
C ILE A 11 39.19 -33.87 11.71
N VAL A 12 38.10 -33.10 11.70
CA VAL A 12 37.12 -33.14 10.61
C VAL A 12 37.79 -32.49 9.40
N LEU A 13 38.46 -33.32 8.58
CA LEU A 13 38.86 -32.96 7.24
C LEU A 13 37.59 -32.76 6.41
N LEU A 14 37.06 -31.53 6.43
CA LEU A 14 36.03 -31.07 5.52
C LEU A 14 36.62 -31.08 4.11
N LEU A 15 36.36 -32.15 3.38
CA LEU A 15 36.56 -32.20 1.93
C LEU A 15 35.68 -31.10 1.32
N ALA A 16 36.32 -30.02 0.86
CA ALA A 16 35.66 -28.88 0.24
C ALA A 16 34.88 -29.35 -0.99
N ALA A 17 33.56 -29.26 -0.94
CA ALA A 17 32.73 -29.53 -2.10
C ALA A 17 33.09 -28.53 -3.22
N PRO A 18 33.24 -28.99 -4.48
CA PRO A 18 33.47 -28.10 -5.61
C PRO A 18 32.28 -27.14 -5.73
N GLY A 19 32.53 -25.84 -5.48
CA GLY A 19 31.51 -24.79 -5.37
C GLY A 19 31.56 -23.95 -4.09
N CYS A 20 32.41 -24.32 -3.11
CA CYS A 20 32.67 -23.47 -1.94
C CYS A 20 33.47 -22.22 -2.33
N VAL A 21 32.76 -21.13 -2.65
CA VAL A 21 33.33 -19.77 -2.67
C VAL A 21 34.01 -19.53 -1.32
N SER A 22 35.27 -19.07 -1.33
CA SER A 22 36.01 -18.79 -0.11
C SER A 22 35.26 -17.77 0.76
N VAL A 23 35.39 -17.87 2.08
CA VAL A 23 34.76 -16.92 3.02
C VAL A 23 35.17 -15.48 2.65
N GLN A 24 36.43 -15.28 2.29
CA GLN A 24 36.97 -13.99 1.83
C GLN A 24 36.26 -13.46 0.58
N GLU A 25 36.02 -14.32 -0.43
CA GLU A 25 35.35 -13.88 -1.66
C GLU A 25 33.87 -13.57 -1.42
N ARG A 26 33.21 -14.29 -0.50
CA ARG A 26 31.84 -13.95 -0.07
C ARG A 26 31.78 -12.59 0.62
N VAL A 27 32.68 -12.34 1.59
CA VAL A 27 32.76 -11.05 2.31
C VAL A 27 33.03 -9.90 1.35
N ARG A 28 33.95 -10.08 0.40
CA ARG A 28 34.24 -9.08 -0.63
C ARG A 28 33.01 -8.77 -1.49
N ARG A 29 32.32 -9.80 -1.97
CA ARG A 29 31.09 -9.63 -2.77
C ARG A 29 29.99 -8.91 -2.00
N ASP A 30 29.84 -9.23 -0.72
CA ASP A 30 28.85 -8.60 0.15
C ASP A 30 29.20 -7.14 0.45
N LEU A 31 30.48 -6.83 0.60
CA LEU A 31 30.97 -5.46 0.76
C LEU A 31 30.72 -4.63 -0.51
N GLU A 32 31.13 -5.13 -1.68
CA GLU A 32 30.93 -4.45 -2.97
C GLU A 32 29.44 -4.22 -3.26
N TRP A 33 28.59 -5.19 -2.94
CA TRP A 33 27.14 -5.06 -3.08
C TRP A 33 26.57 -4.02 -2.11
N SER A 34 26.98 -4.06 -0.84
CA SER A 34 26.49 -3.13 0.18
C SER A 34 26.88 -1.68 -0.14
N GLU A 35 28.09 -1.48 -0.66
CA GLU A 35 28.55 -0.18 -1.10
C GLU A 35 27.73 0.33 -2.31
N ARG A 36 27.41 -0.55 -3.27
CA ARG A 36 26.55 -0.19 -4.41
C ARG A 36 25.14 0.17 -3.96
N ALA A 37 24.53 -0.65 -3.10
CA ALA A 37 23.21 -0.41 -2.53
C ALA A 37 23.17 0.91 -1.74
N PHE A 38 24.21 1.20 -0.96
CA PHE A 38 24.30 2.46 -0.23
C PHE A 38 24.37 3.67 -1.17
N ARG A 39 25.18 3.59 -2.25
CA ARG A 39 25.29 4.65 -3.26
C ARG A 39 23.99 4.86 -4.06
N SER A 40 23.17 3.83 -4.23
CA SER A 40 21.85 3.94 -4.87
C SER A 40 20.74 4.43 -3.93
N GLY A 41 21.05 4.66 -2.64
CA GLY A 41 20.09 5.10 -1.63
C GLY A 41 19.33 3.96 -0.94
N GLU A 42 19.67 2.70 -1.21
CA GLU A 42 19.08 1.52 -0.56
C GLU A 42 19.73 1.25 0.81
N VAL A 43 19.59 2.20 1.73
CA VAL A 43 20.30 2.21 3.02
C VAL A 43 19.98 0.97 3.87
N PHE A 44 18.70 0.58 4.01
CA PHE A 44 18.32 -0.59 4.81
C PHE A 44 18.83 -1.92 4.21
N SER A 45 18.87 -2.02 2.89
CA SER A 45 19.45 -3.17 2.19
C SER A 45 20.93 -3.32 2.50
N ALA A 46 21.71 -2.24 2.37
CA ALA A 46 23.11 -2.22 2.74
C ALA A 46 23.32 -2.52 4.24
N TYR A 47 22.50 -1.91 5.11
CA TYR A 47 22.57 -2.09 6.55
C TYR A 47 22.38 -3.55 6.97
N ARG A 48 21.32 -4.20 6.46
CA ARG A 48 21.05 -5.63 6.71
C ARG A 48 22.21 -6.50 6.28
N ARG A 49 22.74 -6.29 5.07
CA ARG A 49 23.82 -7.14 4.55
C ARG A 49 25.08 -7.00 5.38
N LEU A 50 25.45 -5.77 5.75
CA LEU A 50 26.62 -5.51 6.58
C LEU A 50 26.49 -6.06 8.00
N SER A 51 25.28 -6.13 8.55
CA SER A 51 25.03 -6.69 9.90
C SER A 51 25.31 -8.19 10.02
N VAL A 52 25.31 -8.92 8.90
CA VAL A 52 25.53 -10.38 8.88
C VAL A 52 27.02 -10.72 8.77
N ILE A 53 27.85 -9.78 8.31
CA ILE A 53 29.29 -10.02 8.17
C ILE A 53 29.91 -10.06 9.58
N SER A 54 30.28 -11.23 10.09
CA SER A 54 30.93 -11.37 11.41
C SER A 54 32.45 -11.51 11.32
N GLU A 55 32.94 -12.06 10.21
CA GLU A 55 34.36 -12.35 9.98
C GLU A 55 34.87 -11.48 8.82
N VAL A 56 35.90 -10.68 9.08
CA VAL A 56 36.49 -9.78 8.09
C VAL A 56 37.99 -10.03 8.04
N ASP A 57 38.53 -10.08 6.83
CA ASP A 57 39.97 -10.13 6.61
C ASP A 57 40.64 -8.88 7.23
N PRO A 58 41.72 -9.01 8.02
CA PRO A 58 42.41 -7.85 8.60
C PRO A 58 42.78 -6.76 7.59
N SER A 59 43.08 -7.14 6.34
CA SER A 59 43.38 -6.20 5.26
C SER A 59 42.19 -5.33 4.84
N GLN A 60 40.96 -5.80 5.07
CA GLN A 60 39.71 -5.11 4.71
C GLN A 60 38.96 -4.55 5.92
N ALA A 61 39.40 -4.87 7.14
CA ALA A 61 38.72 -4.50 8.39
C ALA A 61 38.36 -3.01 8.46
N HIS A 62 39.32 -2.14 8.18
CA HIS A 62 39.10 -0.69 8.19
C HIS A 62 38.02 -0.23 7.20
N GLN A 63 38.03 -0.76 5.97
CA GLN A 63 37.05 -0.40 4.95
C GLN A 63 35.63 -0.86 5.33
N VAL A 64 35.51 -2.07 5.88
CA VAL A 64 34.22 -2.61 6.34
C VAL A 64 33.69 -1.80 7.53
N GLU A 65 34.54 -1.46 8.49
CA GLU A 65 34.16 -0.63 9.65
C GLU A 65 33.74 0.78 9.23
N GLU A 66 34.45 1.41 8.31
CA GLU A 66 34.10 2.74 7.81
C GLU A 66 32.74 2.73 7.09
N LEU A 67 32.51 1.75 6.20
CA LEU A 67 31.24 1.62 5.51
C LEU A 67 30.10 1.30 6.48
N ARG A 68 30.33 0.40 7.45
CA ARG A 68 29.36 0.11 8.51
C ARG A 68 28.96 1.36 9.27
N ARG A 69 29.92 2.16 9.71
CA ARG A 69 29.64 3.41 10.41
C ARG A 69 28.74 4.32 9.57
N LYS A 70 29.11 4.58 8.31
CA LYS A 70 28.32 5.45 7.40
C LYS A 70 26.91 4.92 7.16
N VAL A 71 26.77 3.62 6.93
CA VAL A 71 25.47 2.98 6.67
C VAL A 71 24.61 2.96 7.92
N THR A 72 25.19 2.72 9.10
CA THR A 72 24.49 2.78 10.39
C THR A 72 23.99 4.19 10.68
N GLU A 73 24.83 5.22 10.56
CA GLU A 73 24.43 6.62 10.75
C GLU A 73 23.28 7.01 9.82
N ALA A 74 23.35 6.61 8.55
CA ALA A 74 22.28 6.86 7.59
C ALA A 74 21.00 6.09 7.93
N ALA A 75 21.10 4.83 8.38
CA ALA A 75 19.96 4.03 8.79
C ALA A 75 19.28 4.62 10.03
N GLU A 76 20.05 5.03 11.03
CA GLU A 76 19.56 5.70 12.24
C GLU A 76 18.80 6.99 11.91
N PHE A 77 19.35 7.83 11.02
CA PHE A 77 18.67 9.03 10.56
C PHE A 77 17.32 8.73 9.89
N LEU A 78 17.28 7.72 9.00
CA LEU A 78 16.02 7.31 8.35
C LEU A 78 15.02 6.74 9.36
N ILE A 79 15.48 5.93 10.32
CA ILE A 79 14.66 5.40 11.41
C ILE A 79 14.03 6.56 12.19
N GLU A 80 14.81 7.57 12.58
CA GLU A 80 14.30 8.75 13.29
C GLU A 80 13.24 9.50 12.48
N GLN A 81 13.47 9.70 11.18
CA GLN A 81 12.47 10.33 10.32
C GLN A 81 11.16 9.53 10.24
N TRP A 82 11.24 8.20 10.12
CA TRP A 82 10.06 7.33 10.04
C TRP A 82 9.32 7.27 11.37
N VAL A 83 10.03 7.16 12.49
CA VAL A 83 9.45 7.24 13.84
C VAL A 83 8.77 8.59 14.07
N GLY A 84 9.40 9.69 13.62
CA GLY A 84 8.81 11.03 13.66
C GLY A 84 7.51 11.13 12.84
N ARG A 85 7.47 10.52 11.65
CA ARG A 85 6.24 10.43 10.82
C ARG A 85 5.15 9.60 11.49
N ALA A 86 5.51 8.48 12.12
CA ALA A 86 4.57 7.66 12.87
C ALA A 86 3.98 8.45 14.06
N ALA A 87 4.81 9.17 14.82
CA ALA A 87 4.36 10.03 15.91
C ALA A 87 3.43 11.16 15.42
N ALA A 88 3.75 11.79 14.29
CA ALA A 88 2.89 12.80 13.67
C ALA A 88 1.55 12.21 13.18
N ALA A 89 1.54 10.97 12.69
CA ALA A 89 0.31 10.27 12.32
C ALA A 89 -0.56 9.96 13.56
N CYS A 90 0.05 9.50 14.67
CA CYS A 90 -0.64 9.34 15.95
C CYS A 90 -1.25 10.66 16.45
N ALA A 91 -0.52 11.78 16.35
CA ALA A 91 -1.03 13.10 16.75
C ALA A 91 -2.26 13.53 15.93
N ARG A 92 -2.34 13.11 14.66
CA ARG A 92 -3.51 13.31 13.79
C ARG A 92 -4.60 12.24 13.97
N LYS A 93 -4.47 11.34 14.95
CA LYS A 93 -5.35 10.20 15.20
C LYS A 93 -5.40 9.16 14.06
N ASP A 94 -4.50 9.22 13.09
CA ASP A 94 -4.38 8.24 12.01
C ASP A 94 -3.51 7.06 12.48
N LEU A 95 -4.14 6.19 13.28
CA LEU A 95 -3.45 5.06 13.90
C LEU A 95 -3.08 3.98 12.89
N VAL A 96 -3.83 3.85 11.79
CA VAL A 96 -3.53 2.90 10.70
C VAL A 96 -2.22 3.27 10.03
N LEU A 97 -2.05 4.55 9.66
CA LEU A 97 -0.82 5.02 9.04
C LEU A 97 0.37 4.93 9.99
N ALA A 98 0.19 5.29 11.26
CA ALA A 98 1.23 5.17 12.27
C ALA A 98 1.70 3.71 12.44
N ARG A 99 0.76 2.76 12.52
CA ARG A 99 1.04 1.32 12.58
C ARG A 99 1.81 0.84 11.36
N ASN A 100 1.42 1.28 10.16
CA ASN A 100 2.10 0.89 8.92
C ASN A 100 3.56 1.37 8.90
N TYR A 101 3.82 2.64 9.22
CA TYR A 101 5.20 3.16 9.29
C TYR A 101 6.09 2.34 10.24
N LEU A 102 5.59 2.01 11.43
CA LEU A 102 6.34 1.23 12.41
C LEU A 102 6.49 -0.24 11.99
N GLY A 103 5.45 -0.83 11.39
CA GLY A 103 5.47 -2.21 10.90
C GLY A 103 6.46 -2.43 9.76
N ASP A 104 6.46 -1.52 8.78
CA ASP A 104 7.42 -1.52 7.67
C ASP A 104 8.85 -1.40 8.20
N LEU A 105 9.08 -0.50 9.16
CA LEU A 105 10.39 -0.32 9.78
C LEU A 105 10.87 -1.59 10.52
N ILE A 106 9.99 -2.27 11.26
CA ILE A 106 10.31 -3.54 11.94
C ILE A 106 10.67 -4.63 10.92
N ALA A 107 9.97 -4.67 9.78
CA ALA A 107 10.24 -5.62 8.71
C ALA A 107 11.62 -5.37 8.07
N GLU A 108 12.02 -4.09 7.96
CA GLU A 108 13.30 -3.74 7.34
C GLU A 108 14.52 -4.04 8.23
N LEU A 109 14.38 -4.02 9.56
CA LEU A 109 15.50 -4.17 10.49
C LEU A 109 15.93 -5.63 10.76
N PRO A 110 17.26 -5.89 10.90
CA PRO A 110 17.79 -7.18 11.31
C PRO A 110 17.16 -7.68 12.63
N PRO A 111 16.97 -9.00 12.81
CA PRO A 111 16.33 -9.55 14.01
C PRO A 111 17.12 -9.29 15.30
N ALA A 112 18.45 -9.20 15.22
CA ALA A 112 19.34 -8.96 16.36
C ALA A 112 19.55 -7.47 16.68
N ASP A 113 18.91 -6.56 15.93
CA ASP A 113 19.09 -5.13 16.09
C ASP A 113 18.40 -4.61 17.38
N PRO A 114 19.11 -3.90 18.27
CA PRO A 114 18.51 -3.34 19.48
C PRO A 114 17.39 -2.31 19.20
N LEU A 115 17.49 -1.55 18.10
CA LEU A 115 16.46 -0.57 17.70
C LEU A 115 15.14 -1.24 17.34
N LYS A 116 15.20 -2.46 16.78
CA LYS A 116 13.99 -3.25 16.45
C LYS A 116 13.13 -3.49 17.68
N SER A 117 13.74 -3.80 18.83
CA SER A 117 13.02 -4.01 20.09
C SER A 117 12.31 -2.73 20.59
N ARG A 118 12.96 -1.57 20.44
CA ARG A 118 12.41 -0.26 20.79
C ARG A 118 11.23 0.11 19.90
N ILE A 119 11.37 -0.08 18.59
CA ILE A 119 10.29 0.20 17.61
C ILE A 119 9.13 -0.77 17.81
N ALA A 120 9.39 -2.05 18.08
CA ALA A 120 8.37 -3.05 18.40
C ALA A 120 7.54 -2.66 19.63
N LYS A 121 8.18 -2.07 20.65
CA LYS A 121 7.46 -1.51 21.81
C LYS A 121 6.50 -0.39 21.40
N GLN A 122 6.95 0.57 20.59
CA GLN A 122 6.08 1.65 20.09
C GLN A 122 4.94 1.10 19.22
N TYR A 123 5.23 0.14 18.34
CA TYR A 123 4.23 -0.53 17.52
C TYR A 123 3.15 -1.20 18.38
N SER A 124 3.54 -1.91 19.44
CA SER A 124 2.61 -2.55 20.38
C SER A 124 1.69 -1.55 21.10
N GLN A 125 2.21 -0.34 21.40
CA GLN A 125 1.41 0.74 21.98
C GLN A 125 0.37 1.27 21.00
N VAL A 126 0.75 1.49 19.73
CA VAL A 126 -0.19 1.89 18.68
C VAL A 126 -1.26 0.81 18.46
N ASP A 127 -0.86 -0.46 18.43
CA ASP A 127 -1.80 -1.60 18.33
C ASP A 127 -2.76 -1.68 19.52
N GLN A 128 -2.29 -1.36 20.73
CA GLN A 128 -3.17 -1.26 21.90
C GLN A 128 -4.17 -0.11 21.75
N MET A 129 -3.72 1.08 21.37
CA MET A 129 -4.60 2.23 21.12
C MET A 129 -5.67 1.92 20.07
N MET A 130 -5.28 1.24 18.98
CA MET A 130 -6.22 0.81 17.94
C MET A 130 -7.27 -0.18 18.47
N ARG A 131 -6.86 -1.15 19.31
CA ARG A 131 -7.79 -2.09 19.95
C ARG A 131 -8.79 -1.38 20.86
N GLU A 132 -8.33 -0.41 21.64
CA GLU A 132 -9.19 0.38 22.53
C GLU A 132 -10.20 1.22 21.75
N VAL A 133 -9.79 1.88 20.66
CA VAL A 133 -10.69 2.63 19.77
C VAL A 133 -11.73 1.70 19.14
N ARG A 134 -11.29 0.54 18.61
CA ARG A 134 -12.21 -0.45 18.03
C ARG A 134 -13.23 -0.96 19.04
N ALA A 135 -12.81 -1.25 20.26
CA ALA A 135 -13.73 -1.70 21.31
C ALA A 135 -14.83 -0.67 21.62
N ARG A 136 -14.52 0.63 21.59
CA ARG A 136 -15.53 1.69 21.80
C ARG A 136 -16.49 1.83 20.61
N ILE A 137 -15.96 1.70 19.39
CA ILE A 137 -16.78 1.66 18.16
C ILE A 137 -17.72 0.45 18.23
N ASP A 138 -17.20 -0.74 18.51
CA ASP A 138 -17.97 -1.98 18.59
C ASP A 138 -19.05 -1.90 19.67
N ALA A 139 -18.73 -1.33 20.84
CA ALA A 139 -19.70 -1.11 21.91
C ALA A 139 -20.85 -0.18 21.46
N SER A 140 -20.51 0.93 20.78
CA SER A 140 -21.50 1.89 20.25
C SER A 140 -22.38 1.26 19.17
N VAL A 141 -21.78 0.46 18.29
CA VAL A 141 -22.51 -0.28 17.24
C VAL A 141 -23.41 -1.35 17.85
N ALA A 142 -22.95 -2.09 18.85
CA ALA A 142 -23.74 -3.11 19.54
C ALA A 142 -24.92 -2.49 20.32
N GLU A 143 -24.73 -1.35 20.98
CA GLU A 143 -25.83 -0.58 21.58
C GLU A 143 -26.82 -0.12 20.50
N GLY A 144 -26.32 0.46 19.42
CA GLY A 144 -27.14 0.94 18.31
C GLY A 144 -28.00 -0.16 17.67
N ARG A 145 -27.42 -1.34 17.44
CA ARG A 145 -28.14 -2.53 16.93
C ARG A 145 -29.24 -2.99 17.90
N ARG A 146 -28.95 -3.05 19.20
CA ARG A 146 -29.95 -3.44 20.23
C ARG A 146 -31.11 -2.45 20.28
N ALA A 147 -30.82 -1.15 20.30
CA ALA A 147 -31.85 -0.11 20.29
C ALA A 147 -32.70 -0.16 19.01
N PHE A 148 -32.08 -0.43 17.86
CA PHE A 148 -32.79 -0.55 16.59
C PHE A 148 -33.80 -1.70 16.61
N LEU A 149 -33.38 -2.87 17.13
CA LEU A 149 -34.26 -4.04 17.26
C LEU A 149 -35.39 -3.82 18.27
N ALA A 150 -35.16 -3.00 19.29
CA ALA A 150 -36.18 -2.61 20.27
C ALA A 150 -37.17 -1.54 19.76
N GLY A 151 -36.98 -1.02 18.53
CA GLY A 151 -37.78 0.09 18.00
C GLY A 151 -37.41 1.47 18.55
N GLU A 152 -36.34 1.58 19.34
CA GLU A 152 -35.82 2.83 19.91
C GLU A 152 -34.95 3.57 18.87
N TYR A 153 -35.53 3.99 17.75
CA TYR A 153 -34.78 4.49 16.58
C TYR A 153 -33.91 5.74 16.87
N SER A 154 -34.35 6.66 17.73
CA SER A 154 -33.55 7.82 18.13
C SER A 154 -32.25 7.42 18.82
N ARG A 155 -32.33 6.48 19.77
CA ARG A 155 -31.16 5.96 20.49
C ARG A 155 -30.26 5.13 19.58
N ALA A 156 -30.86 4.34 18.69
CA ALA A 156 -30.15 3.58 17.67
C ALA A 156 -29.32 4.51 16.78
N ARG A 157 -29.96 5.56 16.23
CA ARG A 157 -29.33 6.60 15.41
C ARG A 157 -28.14 7.23 16.13
N ASP A 158 -28.33 7.72 17.35
CA ASP A 158 -27.28 8.44 18.07
C ASP A 158 -26.09 7.53 18.40
N SER A 159 -26.34 6.27 18.79
CA SER A 159 -25.28 5.30 19.10
C SER A 159 -24.51 4.85 17.85
N LEU A 160 -25.21 4.56 16.75
CA LEU A 160 -24.58 4.17 15.48
C LEU A 160 -23.78 5.34 14.89
N THR A 161 -24.34 6.55 14.91
CA THR A 161 -23.66 7.75 14.41
C THR A 161 -22.38 8.01 15.19
N ARG A 162 -22.41 7.90 16.53
CA ARG A 162 -21.22 8.01 17.38
C ARG A 162 -20.13 7.01 16.98
N GLY A 163 -20.50 5.74 16.76
CA GLY A 163 -19.56 4.70 16.33
C GLY A 163 -18.93 5.00 14.96
N VAL A 164 -19.74 5.46 14.00
CA VAL A 164 -19.27 5.85 12.65
C VAL A 164 -18.36 7.08 12.71
N GLU A 165 -18.72 8.10 13.48
CA GLU A 165 -17.93 9.32 13.66
C GLU A 165 -16.60 9.02 14.37
N GLU A 166 -16.60 8.18 15.41
CA GLU A 166 -15.37 7.77 16.09
C GLU A 166 -14.44 7.00 15.14
N ALA A 167 -14.98 6.08 14.35
CA ALA A 167 -14.20 5.37 13.33
C ALA A 167 -13.57 6.33 12.30
N ARG A 168 -14.36 7.28 11.78
CA ARG A 168 -13.88 8.30 10.82
C ARG A 168 -12.84 9.22 11.43
N ALA A 169 -13.02 9.66 12.68
CA ALA A 169 -12.07 10.48 13.41
C ALA A 169 -10.70 9.80 13.59
N HIS A 170 -10.67 8.46 13.55
CA HIS A 170 -9.47 7.64 13.65
C HIS A 170 -9.02 7.01 12.32
N HIS A 171 -9.62 7.42 11.18
CA HIS A 171 -9.35 6.86 9.85
C HIS A 171 -9.48 5.33 9.78
N LEU A 172 -10.37 4.75 10.60
CA LEU A 172 -10.65 3.34 10.60
C LEU A 172 -11.75 3.01 9.57
N PRO A 173 -11.65 1.86 8.88
CA PRO A 173 -12.69 1.43 7.97
C PRO A 173 -13.98 1.13 8.75
N VAL A 174 -15.12 1.57 8.21
CA VAL A 174 -16.45 1.31 8.74
C VAL A 174 -17.12 0.26 7.88
N ASP A 175 -17.78 -0.72 8.50
CA ASP A 175 -18.59 -1.70 7.79
C ASP A 175 -19.80 -1.00 7.14
N LEU A 176 -19.98 -1.20 5.83
CA LEU A 176 -21.08 -0.63 5.05
C LEU A 176 -22.46 -1.01 5.64
N ALA A 177 -22.59 -2.18 6.26
CA ALA A 177 -23.82 -2.60 6.93
C ALA A 177 -24.14 -1.69 8.13
N VAL A 178 -23.13 -1.23 8.86
CA VAL A 178 -23.29 -0.29 9.99
C VAL A 178 -23.70 1.09 9.48
N GLU A 179 -23.09 1.58 8.40
CA GLU A 179 -23.48 2.87 7.80
C GLU A 179 -24.92 2.84 7.28
N ARG A 180 -25.32 1.77 6.59
CA ARG A 180 -26.71 1.58 6.13
C ARG A 180 -27.70 1.54 7.28
N LEU A 181 -27.36 0.83 8.37
CA LEU A 181 -28.22 0.76 9.55
C LEU A 181 -28.34 2.13 10.24
N ALA A 182 -27.24 2.90 10.31
CA ALA A 182 -27.25 4.25 10.85
C ALA A 182 -28.16 5.18 10.05
N GLU A 183 -28.10 5.10 8.72
CA GLU A 183 -28.93 5.90 7.81
C GLU A 183 -30.41 5.49 7.90
N GLU A 184 -30.72 4.20 7.99
CA GLU A 184 -32.09 3.72 8.21
C GLU A 184 -32.64 4.21 9.57
N ALA A 185 -31.83 4.17 10.63
CA ALA A 185 -32.21 4.70 11.94
C ALA A 185 -32.48 6.22 11.87
N ARG A 186 -31.68 6.97 11.11
CA ARG A 186 -31.89 8.42 10.87
C ARG A 186 -33.21 8.68 10.15
N ARG A 187 -33.55 7.89 9.12
CA ARG A 187 -34.82 8.03 8.39
C ARG A 187 -36.04 7.79 9.27
N ARG A 188 -35.98 6.80 10.18
CA ARG A 188 -37.09 6.46 11.09
C ARG A 188 -37.25 7.42 12.26
N ALA A 189 -36.17 8.13 12.62
CA ALA A 189 -36.17 9.11 13.68
C ALA A 189 -35.31 10.33 13.26
N PRO A 190 -35.80 11.19 12.36
CA PRO A 190 -35.07 12.38 11.96
C PRO A 190 -34.88 13.32 13.16
N ARG A 191 -33.75 14.05 13.22
CA ARG A 191 -33.63 15.13 14.21
C ARG A 191 -34.57 16.27 13.82
N ALA A 192 -35.14 16.96 14.80
CA ALA A 192 -35.98 18.13 14.55
C ALA A 192 -35.27 19.20 13.67
N ALA A 193 -33.94 19.31 13.77
CA ALA A 193 -33.11 20.20 12.95
C ALA A 193 -32.84 19.70 11.51
N GLU A 194 -33.13 18.44 11.21
CA GLU A 194 -32.96 17.81 9.89
C GLU A 194 -34.26 17.80 9.08
N ILE A 195 -35.39 18.20 9.69
CA ILE A 195 -36.66 18.34 8.98
C ILE A 195 -36.55 19.63 8.15
N PRO A 196 -36.64 19.55 6.80
CA PRO A 196 -36.66 20.73 5.96
C PRO A 196 -37.73 21.70 6.44
N ALA A 197 -37.42 22.99 6.52
CA ALA A 197 -38.39 24.02 6.95
C ALA A 197 -39.66 24.00 6.08
N GLU A 198 -39.55 23.52 4.84
CA GLU A 198 -40.64 23.33 3.88
C GLU A 198 -41.65 22.27 4.35
N ASP A 199 -41.21 21.19 4.99
CA ASP A 199 -42.09 20.13 5.52
C ASP A 199 -42.77 20.55 6.84
N LEU A 200 -42.15 21.46 7.59
CA LEU A 200 -42.75 22.05 8.80
C LEU A 200 -43.85 23.07 8.45
N ALA A 201 -43.79 23.70 7.28
CA ALA A 201 -44.79 24.68 6.84
C ALA A 201 -46.08 24.04 6.28
N ALA A 202 -46.02 22.82 5.75
CA ALA A 202 -47.16 22.14 5.13
C ALA A 202 -48.21 21.58 6.14
N GLY A 203 -47.89 21.54 7.44
CA GLY A 203 -48.79 21.03 8.49
C GLY A 203 -49.54 22.08 9.32
N GLY A 204 -49.40 23.36 8.99
CA GLY A 204 -49.90 24.47 9.82
C GLY A 204 -50.79 25.47 9.06
N GLU A 205 -51.96 25.05 8.57
CA GLU A 205 -53.05 25.99 8.28
C GLU A 205 -53.72 26.42 9.60
N ALA A 206 -53.14 27.40 10.29
CA ALA A 206 -53.90 28.30 11.17
C ALA A 206 -53.12 29.59 11.48
N ALA A 207 -53.72 30.70 11.06
CA ALA A 207 -53.54 32.06 11.56
C ALA A 207 -52.24 32.80 11.18
N GLY A 208 -52.25 33.33 9.95
CA GLY A 208 -52.02 34.75 9.63
C GLY A 208 -51.08 35.56 10.53
N ALA A 209 -49.87 35.79 10.04
CA ALA A 209 -49.12 37.02 10.27
C ALA A 209 -48.19 37.27 9.07
N GLU A 210 -48.55 38.25 8.25
CA GLU A 210 -47.67 38.84 7.23
C GLU A 210 -46.40 39.37 7.89
N ALA A 211 -45.23 38.95 7.38
CA ALA A 211 -43.96 39.60 7.66
C ALA A 211 -43.00 39.44 6.46
N PRO A 212 -42.06 40.38 6.27
CA PRO A 212 -41.69 40.89 4.95
C PRO A 212 -40.49 40.17 4.32
N ALA A 213 -40.44 40.30 2.99
CA ALA A 213 -39.42 39.74 2.10
C ALA A 213 -37.98 40.15 2.46
N PRO A 214 -37.00 39.21 2.45
CA PRO A 214 -35.59 39.55 2.48
C PRO A 214 -35.04 39.82 1.07
N SER A 215 -34.29 40.90 1.03
CA SER A 215 -33.59 41.52 -0.08
C SER A 215 -32.60 40.58 -0.78
N ARG A 216 -32.60 40.66 -2.11
CA ARG A 216 -31.50 40.23 -2.98
C ARG A 216 -30.25 41.05 -2.64
N GLU A 217 -29.23 40.43 -2.06
CA GLU A 217 -27.88 40.98 -2.06
C GLU A 217 -26.96 40.15 -2.97
N SER A 218 -26.71 40.77 -4.12
CA SER A 218 -25.70 40.41 -5.10
C SER A 218 -24.32 40.84 -4.63
N SER A 219 -23.39 39.88 -4.44
CA SER A 219 -21.97 40.20 -4.30
C SER A 219 -21.13 39.22 -5.10
N LYS A 220 -20.83 39.64 -6.34
CA LYS A 220 -19.78 39.09 -7.20
C LYS A 220 -18.44 39.62 -6.67
N GLU A 221 -17.64 38.78 -6.02
CA GLU A 221 -16.25 39.12 -5.72
C GLU A 221 -15.32 38.20 -6.52
N ARG A 222 -14.84 38.74 -7.65
CA ARG A 222 -13.83 38.11 -8.50
C ARG A 222 -12.46 38.45 -7.94
N VAL A 223 -11.77 37.46 -7.38
CA VAL A 223 -10.36 37.55 -7.00
C VAL A 223 -9.48 37.24 -8.22
N PRO A 224 -8.59 38.15 -8.68
CA PRO A 224 -7.66 37.86 -9.76
C PRO A 224 -6.46 37.06 -9.23
N VAL A 225 -6.33 35.80 -9.67
CA VAL A 225 -5.16 34.95 -9.42
C VAL A 225 -4.00 35.41 -10.30
N ARG A 226 -2.98 36.02 -9.69
CA ARG A 226 -1.70 36.38 -10.33
C ARG A 226 -0.94 35.11 -10.73
N ARG A 227 -0.62 35.00 -12.02
CA ARG A 227 0.31 34.00 -12.59
C ARG A 227 1.75 34.33 -12.18
N PRO A 228 2.54 33.37 -11.65
CA PRO A 228 3.98 33.54 -11.51
C PRO A 228 4.67 33.45 -12.86
N HIS A 229 5.64 34.35 -13.06
CA HIS A 229 6.51 34.41 -14.23
C HIS A 229 7.32 33.12 -14.40
N ARG A 230 7.32 32.61 -15.63
CA ARG A 230 8.17 31.52 -16.12
C ARG A 230 9.50 32.15 -16.57
N PRO A 231 10.64 31.86 -15.91
CA PRO A 231 11.93 32.32 -16.40
C PRO A 231 12.33 31.59 -17.69
N GLU A 232 12.94 32.36 -18.57
CA GLU A 232 13.34 31.99 -19.91
C GLU A 232 14.50 31.00 -19.94
N SER A 233 14.45 30.20 -21.00
CA SER A 233 15.49 29.39 -21.63
C SER A 233 16.94 29.79 -21.35
N SER A 234 17.67 28.88 -20.70
CA SER A 234 19.12 28.76 -20.88
C SER A 234 19.39 27.61 -21.86
N SER A 235 19.67 28.00 -23.09
CA SER A 235 20.21 27.18 -24.17
C SER A 235 21.65 26.75 -23.82
N ARG A 236 21.79 25.58 -23.19
CA ARG A 236 23.09 24.93 -23.03
C ARG A 236 23.29 23.92 -24.14
N SER A 237 24.05 24.33 -25.14
CA SER A 237 24.60 23.51 -26.22
C SER A 237 25.18 22.21 -25.67
N GLN A 238 24.52 21.09 -25.98
CA GLN A 238 25.09 19.77 -25.79
C GLN A 238 25.86 19.41 -27.06
N SER A 239 27.17 19.30 -26.87
CA SER A 239 28.15 18.71 -27.76
C SER A 239 27.70 17.32 -28.22
N ALA A 240 27.59 17.18 -29.55
CA ALA A 240 27.35 15.92 -30.23
C ALA A 240 28.44 14.90 -29.86
N SER A 241 28.04 13.86 -29.13
CA SER A 241 28.84 12.63 -29.03
C SER A 241 28.61 11.79 -30.29
N PRO A 242 29.64 11.07 -30.77
CA PRO A 242 29.56 10.27 -31.99
C PRO A 242 28.48 9.18 -31.90
N PRO A 243 27.85 8.81 -33.04
CA PRO A 243 26.76 7.86 -33.08
C PRO A 243 27.26 6.47 -32.68
N ALA A 244 26.99 6.08 -31.44
CA ALA A 244 27.10 4.70 -31.01
C ALA A 244 26.21 3.85 -31.92
N GLU A 245 26.81 2.84 -32.55
CA GLU A 245 26.09 1.82 -33.31
C GLU A 245 24.89 1.36 -32.49
N LYS A 246 23.69 1.60 -33.02
CA LYS A 246 22.43 1.24 -32.38
C LYS A 246 22.38 -0.29 -32.30
N ALA A 247 22.86 -0.83 -31.18
CA ALA A 247 22.46 -2.16 -30.76
C ALA A 247 20.93 -2.13 -30.72
N THR A 248 20.30 -2.80 -31.67
CA THR A 248 18.85 -2.97 -31.70
C THR A 248 18.46 -3.71 -30.43
N ASP A 249 17.80 -3.00 -29.51
CA ASP A 249 17.32 -3.58 -28.26
C ASP A 249 16.45 -4.80 -28.60
N PRO A 250 16.75 -6.00 -28.05
CA PRO A 250 16.01 -7.23 -28.36
C PRO A 250 14.52 -7.14 -27.98
N GLU A 251 14.11 -6.12 -27.23
CA GLU A 251 12.75 -5.83 -26.80
C GLU A 251 11.92 -5.00 -27.81
N GLU A 252 12.55 -4.36 -28.81
CA GLU A 252 11.83 -3.57 -29.84
C GLU A 252 10.65 -4.30 -30.51
N PRO A 253 10.77 -5.56 -30.97
CA PRO A 253 9.65 -6.24 -31.61
C PRO A 253 8.48 -6.49 -30.64
N VAL A 254 8.74 -6.69 -29.35
CA VAL A 254 7.69 -6.86 -28.33
C VAL A 254 7.01 -5.53 -28.05
N LEU A 255 7.77 -4.44 -28.02
CA LEU A 255 7.24 -3.09 -27.84
C LEU A 255 6.35 -2.67 -29.01
N ALA A 256 6.74 -3.01 -30.25
CA ALA A 256 5.92 -2.77 -31.44
C ALA A 256 4.57 -3.52 -31.37
N ARG A 257 4.57 -4.79 -30.94
CA ARG A 257 3.33 -5.56 -30.71
C ARG A 257 2.45 -4.95 -29.62
N ALA A 258 3.05 -4.42 -28.56
CA ALA A 258 2.29 -3.73 -27.52
C ALA A 258 1.58 -2.48 -28.06
N ARG A 259 2.24 -1.71 -28.94
CA ARG A 259 1.63 -0.56 -29.63
C ARG A 259 0.49 -0.98 -30.55
N GLU A 260 0.67 -2.02 -31.35
CA GLU A 260 -0.38 -2.57 -32.22
C GLU A 260 -1.62 -3.00 -31.41
N ARG A 261 -1.43 -3.59 -30.23
CA ARG A 261 -2.53 -3.95 -29.32
C ARG A 261 -3.27 -2.71 -28.79
N LEU A 262 -2.56 -1.62 -28.49
CA LEU A 262 -3.17 -0.36 -28.10
C LEU A 262 -3.98 0.28 -29.23
N GLU A 263 -3.47 0.22 -30.47
CA GLU A 263 -4.21 0.68 -31.66
C GLU A 263 -5.52 -0.10 -31.86
N LYS A 264 -5.53 -1.37 -31.47
CA LYS A 264 -6.71 -2.25 -31.47
C LYS A 264 -7.59 -2.11 -30.22
N ASN A 265 -7.30 -1.16 -29.33
CA ASN A 265 -7.96 -0.96 -28.03
C ASN A 265 -7.92 -2.20 -27.10
N ASP A 266 -6.96 -3.11 -27.31
CA ASP A 266 -6.72 -4.26 -26.43
C ASP A 266 -5.73 -3.88 -25.32
N LEU A 267 -6.27 -3.22 -24.30
CA LEU A 267 -5.49 -2.71 -23.18
C LEU A 267 -4.87 -3.85 -22.33
N VAL A 268 -5.58 -4.97 -22.17
CA VAL A 268 -5.11 -6.13 -21.38
C VAL A 268 -3.89 -6.75 -22.05
N GLY A 269 -3.97 -7.02 -23.36
CA GLY A 269 -2.86 -7.55 -24.13
C GLY A 269 -1.64 -6.62 -24.16
N ALA A 270 -1.88 -5.32 -24.34
CA ALA A 270 -0.80 -4.32 -24.34
C ALA A 270 -0.05 -4.26 -23.00
N VAL A 271 -0.79 -4.16 -21.88
CA VAL A 271 -0.18 -4.13 -20.53
C VAL A 271 0.56 -5.43 -20.23
N GLY A 272 0.03 -6.58 -20.65
CA GLY A 272 0.69 -7.88 -20.54
C GLY A 272 2.07 -7.91 -21.21
N LEU A 273 2.16 -7.44 -22.46
CA LEU A 273 3.42 -7.36 -23.22
C LEU A 273 4.42 -6.37 -22.60
N LEU A 274 3.95 -5.20 -22.16
CA LEU A 274 4.82 -4.22 -21.50
C LEU A 274 5.43 -4.76 -20.21
N ARG A 275 4.67 -5.56 -19.45
CA ARG A 275 5.18 -6.25 -18.25
C ARG A 275 6.11 -7.40 -18.56
N GLU A 276 5.95 -8.05 -19.71
CA GLU A 276 6.93 -9.04 -20.19
C GLU A 276 8.28 -8.38 -20.47
N ILE A 277 8.27 -7.21 -21.14
CA ILE A 277 9.47 -6.40 -21.35
C ILE A 277 10.13 -6.06 -20.02
N LEU A 278 9.37 -5.52 -19.06
CA LEU A 278 9.93 -5.14 -17.75
C LEU A 278 10.40 -6.32 -16.89
N ARG A 279 9.93 -7.54 -17.15
CA ARG A 279 10.46 -8.74 -16.49
C ARG A 279 11.86 -9.11 -17.00
N ARG A 280 12.16 -8.82 -18.27
CA ARG A 280 13.48 -9.08 -18.89
C ARG A 280 14.44 -7.91 -18.68
N ALA A 281 13.93 -6.69 -18.83
CA ALA A 281 14.66 -5.45 -18.70
C ALA A 281 13.90 -4.48 -17.74
N PRO A 282 14.14 -4.57 -16.42
CA PRO A 282 13.45 -3.76 -15.42
C PRO A 282 13.54 -2.25 -15.65
N ASP A 283 14.66 -1.79 -16.23
CA ASP A 283 14.96 -0.38 -16.47
C ASP A 283 14.57 0.10 -17.87
N HIS A 284 13.77 -0.67 -18.62
CA HIS A 284 13.38 -0.31 -19.98
C HIS A 284 12.50 0.95 -19.99
N ALA A 285 13.12 2.10 -20.24
CA ALA A 285 12.51 3.42 -20.09
C ALA A 285 11.19 3.59 -20.89
N ALA A 286 11.17 3.15 -22.15
CA ALA A 286 9.97 3.28 -22.99
C ALA A 286 8.77 2.47 -22.47
N ALA A 287 8.99 1.26 -21.96
CA ALA A 287 7.93 0.41 -21.42
C ALA A 287 7.38 0.98 -20.10
N LEU A 288 8.25 1.50 -19.23
CA LEU A 288 7.84 2.22 -18.01
C LEU A 288 7.01 3.46 -18.34
N GLN A 289 7.44 4.27 -19.30
CA GLN A 289 6.72 5.48 -19.71
C GLN A 289 5.34 5.13 -20.29
N MET A 290 5.26 4.11 -21.13
CA MET A 290 3.99 3.66 -21.71
C MET A 290 3.04 3.16 -20.63
N LEU A 291 3.50 2.33 -19.69
CA LEU A 291 2.67 1.88 -18.56
C LEU A 291 2.17 3.04 -17.70
N ARG A 292 3.01 4.05 -17.43
CA ARG A 292 2.60 5.26 -16.69
C ARG A 292 1.50 6.01 -17.44
N SER A 293 1.61 6.14 -18.75
CA SER A 293 0.59 6.83 -19.56
C SER A 293 -0.75 6.10 -19.60
N LEU A 294 -0.75 4.77 -19.45
CA LEU A 294 -1.95 3.94 -19.46
C LEU A 294 -2.63 3.79 -18.09
N ASP A 295 -2.05 4.34 -17.02
CA ASP A 295 -2.50 4.04 -15.65
C ASP A 295 -3.98 4.41 -15.39
N ALA A 296 -4.43 5.56 -15.88
CA ALA A 296 -5.81 6.00 -15.72
C ALA A 296 -6.80 5.08 -16.46
N GLN A 297 -6.48 4.68 -17.69
CA GLN A 297 -7.32 3.76 -18.49
C GLN A 297 -7.36 2.37 -17.84
N ARG A 298 -6.20 1.90 -17.38
CA ARG A 298 -6.03 0.63 -16.67
C ARG A 298 -6.91 0.55 -15.43
N ARG A 299 -6.91 1.58 -14.57
CA ARG A 299 -7.74 1.61 -13.35
C ARG A 299 -9.24 1.54 -13.68
N ARG A 300 -9.70 2.31 -14.67
CA ARG A 300 -11.10 2.27 -15.13
C ARG A 300 -11.50 0.89 -15.63
N LEU A 301 -10.65 0.26 -16.44
CA LEU A 301 -10.93 -1.09 -16.96
C LEU A 301 -10.93 -2.14 -15.84
N VAL A 302 -10.04 -2.03 -14.84
CA VAL A 302 -10.05 -2.90 -13.66
C VAL A 302 -11.36 -2.76 -12.87
N GLU A 303 -11.86 -1.54 -12.67
CA GLU A 303 -13.14 -1.31 -12.00
C GLU A 303 -14.33 -1.89 -12.78
N GLU A 304 -14.32 -1.74 -14.11
CA GLU A 304 -15.36 -2.28 -14.99
C GLU A 304 -15.38 -3.81 -15.01
N LEU A 305 -14.23 -4.44 -15.26
CA LEU A 305 -14.08 -5.90 -15.20
C LEU A 305 -14.43 -6.42 -13.80
N GLY A 306 -14.05 -5.70 -12.74
CA GLY A 306 -14.35 -6.06 -11.37
C GLY A 306 -15.86 -6.05 -11.07
N ARG A 307 -16.61 -5.10 -11.66
CA ARG A 307 -18.06 -5.04 -11.56
C ARG A 307 -18.72 -6.21 -12.28
N GLN A 308 -18.30 -6.50 -13.52
CA GLN A 308 -18.81 -7.61 -14.31
C GLN A 308 -18.52 -8.96 -13.61
N ALA A 309 -17.29 -9.16 -13.11
CA ALA A 309 -16.92 -10.36 -12.39
C ALA A 309 -17.75 -10.54 -11.11
N ALA A 310 -18.05 -9.45 -10.40
CA ALA A 310 -18.91 -9.49 -9.22
C ALA A 310 -20.36 -9.88 -9.55
N GLU A 311 -20.88 -9.50 -10.73
CA GLU A 311 -22.21 -9.90 -11.21
C GLU A 311 -22.27 -11.39 -11.56
N PHE A 312 -21.25 -11.93 -12.24
CA PHE A 312 -21.18 -13.38 -12.48
C PHE A 312 -21.00 -14.16 -11.17
N PHE A 313 -20.17 -13.67 -10.26
CA PHE A 313 -19.96 -14.28 -8.95
C PHE A 313 -21.25 -14.34 -8.12
N SER A 314 -22.07 -13.29 -8.11
CA SER A 314 -23.34 -13.27 -7.36
C SER A 314 -24.39 -14.22 -7.92
N ARG A 315 -24.26 -14.64 -9.18
CA ARG A 315 -25.06 -15.68 -9.84
C ARG A 315 -24.47 -17.08 -9.68
N GLU A 316 -23.41 -17.23 -8.88
CA GLU A 316 -22.63 -18.47 -8.72
C GLU A 316 -21.99 -18.98 -10.02
N ASP A 317 -21.92 -18.12 -11.05
CA ASP A 317 -21.36 -18.44 -12.36
C ASP A 317 -19.84 -18.18 -12.37
N LEU A 318 -19.11 -19.03 -11.64
CA LEU A 318 -17.67 -18.91 -11.50
C LEU A 318 -16.92 -19.19 -12.82
N GLU A 319 -17.53 -19.90 -13.77
CA GLU A 319 -16.93 -20.20 -15.07
C GLU A 319 -16.78 -18.93 -15.92
N HIS A 320 -17.78 -18.04 -15.92
CA HIS A 320 -17.70 -16.74 -16.60
C HIS A 320 -16.97 -15.66 -15.79
N ALA A 321 -16.98 -15.74 -14.45
CA ALA A 321 -16.23 -14.80 -13.61
C ALA A 321 -14.70 -14.99 -13.71
N ALA A 322 -14.24 -16.23 -13.83
CA ALA A 322 -12.81 -16.57 -13.83
C ALA A 322 -11.96 -15.84 -14.90
N PRO A 323 -12.33 -15.78 -16.19
CA PRO A 323 -11.53 -15.05 -17.19
C PRO A 323 -11.41 -13.56 -16.84
N LEU A 324 -12.46 -12.92 -16.35
CA LEU A 324 -12.43 -11.51 -15.93
C LEU A 324 -11.44 -11.28 -14.79
N TYR A 325 -11.36 -12.20 -13.82
CA TYR A 325 -10.36 -12.10 -12.76
C TYR A 325 -8.93 -12.27 -13.28
N ARG A 326 -8.70 -13.12 -14.30
CA ARG A 326 -7.37 -13.24 -14.93
C ARG A 326 -6.98 -11.93 -15.61
N ASP A 327 -7.90 -11.32 -16.35
CA ASP A 327 -7.65 -10.05 -17.03
C ASP A 327 -7.36 -8.93 -16.02
N ILE A 328 -8.09 -8.89 -14.90
CA ILE A 328 -7.79 -7.96 -13.79
C ILE A 328 -6.38 -8.18 -13.26
N LEU A 329 -5.90 -9.41 -13.09
CA LEU A 329 -4.54 -9.67 -12.60
C LEU A 329 -3.46 -9.32 -13.64
N VAL A 330 -3.77 -9.42 -14.94
CA VAL A 330 -2.89 -8.93 -16.01
C VAL A 330 -2.78 -7.41 -15.99
N LEU A 331 -3.82 -6.68 -15.56
CA LEU A 331 -3.81 -5.22 -15.41
C LEU A 331 -3.22 -4.78 -14.04
N ASP A 332 -3.56 -5.48 -12.96
CA ASP A 332 -3.20 -5.19 -11.57
C ASP A 332 -2.88 -6.49 -10.79
N PRO A 333 -1.61 -6.90 -10.70
CA PRO A 333 -1.20 -8.13 -10.02
C PRO A 333 -1.33 -8.01 -8.50
N GLY A 334 -1.50 -6.78 -7.98
CA GLY A 334 -1.72 -6.49 -6.57
C GLY A 334 -3.18 -6.68 -6.14
N ASN A 335 -4.12 -6.88 -7.08
CA ASN A 335 -5.55 -6.91 -6.79
C ASN A 335 -5.94 -8.15 -5.96
N LEU A 336 -6.17 -7.96 -4.65
CA LEU A 336 -6.51 -9.04 -3.72
C LEU A 336 -7.82 -9.73 -4.09
N ARG A 337 -8.85 -8.97 -4.48
CA ARG A 337 -10.17 -9.49 -4.82
C ARG A 337 -10.14 -10.44 -6.01
N ALA A 338 -9.36 -10.13 -7.05
CA ALA A 338 -9.20 -11.00 -8.21
C ALA A 338 -8.44 -12.30 -7.88
N LYS A 339 -7.44 -12.24 -6.99
CA LYS A 339 -6.73 -13.44 -6.50
C LYS A 339 -7.68 -14.38 -5.75
N GLU A 340 -8.48 -13.83 -4.85
CA GLU A 340 -9.49 -14.59 -4.09
C GLU A 340 -10.53 -15.22 -5.03
N GLY A 341 -11.04 -14.46 -6.00
CA GLY A 341 -11.98 -14.95 -7.00
C GLY A 341 -11.44 -16.15 -7.79
N LEU A 342 -10.19 -16.12 -8.24
CA LEU A 342 -9.56 -17.25 -8.91
C LEU A 342 -9.31 -18.45 -8.00
N GLN A 343 -8.95 -18.21 -6.72
CA GLN A 343 -8.78 -19.28 -5.76
C GLN A 343 -10.12 -20.03 -5.51
N MET A 344 -11.23 -19.30 -5.46
CA MET A 344 -12.56 -19.89 -5.32
C MET A 344 -12.94 -20.72 -6.55
N TYR A 345 -12.64 -20.21 -7.76
CA TYR A 345 -12.84 -20.98 -8.99
C TYR A 345 -12.00 -22.27 -9.04
N GLN A 346 -10.75 -22.25 -8.58
CA GLN A 346 -9.91 -23.45 -8.49
C GLN A 346 -10.53 -24.51 -7.56
N LYS A 347 -10.98 -24.10 -6.36
CA LYS A 347 -11.68 -25.00 -5.42
C LYS A 347 -12.96 -25.57 -6.03
N PHE A 348 -13.71 -24.77 -6.77
CA PHE A 348 -14.90 -25.23 -7.48
C PHE A 348 -14.56 -26.34 -8.50
N LEU A 349 -13.49 -26.18 -9.29
CA LEU A 349 -13.03 -27.21 -10.22
C LEU A 349 -12.63 -28.52 -9.52
N GLU A 350 -11.92 -28.42 -8.39
CA GLU A 350 -11.54 -29.60 -7.58
C GLU A 350 -12.77 -30.35 -7.06
N LEU A 351 -13.81 -29.64 -6.61
CA LEU A 351 -15.05 -30.25 -6.15
C LEU A 351 -15.82 -30.92 -7.30
N LYS A 352 -15.89 -30.27 -8.47
CA LYS A 352 -16.52 -30.81 -9.68
C LYS A 352 -15.81 -32.08 -10.17
N GLN A 353 -14.48 -32.16 -10.01
CA GLN A 353 -13.71 -33.36 -10.33
C GLN A 353 -13.97 -34.52 -9.36
N LYS A 354 -14.14 -34.25 -8.06
CA LYS A 354 -14.41 -35.28 -7.04
C LYS A 354 -15.81 -35.90 -7.13
N GLN A 355 -16.74 -35.23 -7.80
CA GLN A 355 -18.12 -35.71 -7.99
C GLN A 355 -18.28 -36.56 -9.26
N ARG A 356 -17.25 -36.62 -10.11
CA ARG A 356 -17.17 -37.52 -11.27
C ARG A 356 -16.44 -38.78 -10.86
#